data_AF-A0A5C5XC44-F1
#
_entry.id   AF-A0A5C5XC44-F1
#
_cell.length_a   1.000
_cell.length_b   1.000
_cell.length_c   1.000
_cell.angle_alpha   90.00
_cell.angle_beta   90.00
_cell.angle_gamma   90.00
#
_symmetry.space_group_name_H-M   'P 1'
#
loop_
_entity.id
_entity.type
_entity.pdbx_description
1 polymer ?
#
loop_
_entity_poly.entity_id
_entity_poly.type
_entity_poly.pdbx_seq_one_letter_code
_entity_poly.pdbx_strand_id
1 'polypeptide(L)'
;MLVLLSLFSFSLGCSDPAKEMRINEEYPDWPELKALQSDEILMPIGTAVGFGDIKTAKAELKNPEFKLALDAFESSQLPSGYDSEERSAAKEKAVKQFREAIQLAENNGSNDAVKEAFEEGSAALRVVAAPK
;
A
#
# COMPACT_ATOMS: atom_id res chain seq x y z
N MET A 1 -25.36 41.57 52.61
CA MET A 1 -23.95 41.14 52.57
C MET A 1 -23.52 41.20 51.11
N LEU A 2 -22.72 42.22 50.76
CA LEU A 2 -22.15 42.42 49.42
C LEU A 2 -21.10 41.34 49.15
N VAL A 3 -21.03 40.82 47.92
CA VAL A 3 -19.85 40.09 47.41
C VAL A 3 -19.28 40.88 46.24
N LEU A 4 -18.06 41.38 46.45
CA LEU A 4 -17.25 42.20 45.54
C LEU A 4 -16.56 41.34 44.47
N LEU A 5 -16.40 41.96 43.29
CA LEU A 5 -15.50 41.57 42.19
C LEU A 5 -14.02 41.49 42.61
N SER A 6 -13.27 40.57 41.99
CA SER A 6 -11.85 40.70 41.56
C SER A 6 -11.38 39.35 41.00
N LEU A 7 -10.55 39.20 39.97
CA LEU A 7 -9.98 40.07 38.95
C LEU A 7 -9.31 39.08 37.97
N PHE A 8 -9.42 39.38 36.68
CA PHE A 8 -8.67 38.74 35.59
C PHE A 8 -7.16 38.76 35.90
N SER A 9 -6.51 37.60 35.79
CA SER A 9 -5.06 37.52 35.54
C SER A 9 -4.85 36.69 34.28
N PHE A 10 -4.81 37.41 33.17
CA PHE A 10 -4.38 36.95 31.86
C PHE A 10 -2.85 36.91 31.88
N SER A 11 -2.25 35.75 32.16
CA SER A 11 -0.85 35.50 31.82
C SER A 11 -0.80 34.85 30.45
N LEU A 12 -0.83 35.70 29.41
CA LEU A 12 -0.28 35.36 28.09
C LEU A 12 1.25 35.25 28.25
N GLY A 13 1.72 34.01 28.35
CA GLY A 13 3.14 33.69 28.48
C GLY A 13 3.53 32.55 27.55
N CYS A 14 4.08 32.94 26.40
CA CYS A 14 5.14 32.28 25.65
C CYS A 14 4.88 30.89 25.03
N SER A 15 4.58 30.95 23.72
CA SER A 15 5.34 30.27 22.66
C SER A 15 5.84 28.86 22.93
N ASP A 16 5.14 27.89 22.35
CA ASP A 16 5.84 26.97 21.47
C ASP A 16 4.94 26.73 20.25
N PRO A 17 5.23 27.34 19.07
CA PRO A 17 4.68 26.80 17.85
C PRO A 17 5.43 25.49 17.64
N ALA A 18 4.83 24.39 18.13
CA ALA A 18 5.20 23.06 17.71
C ALA A 18 5.34 23.13 16.19
N LYS A 19 6.60 23.11 15.76
CA LYS A 19 7.00 23.20 14.37
C LYS A 19 6.33 21.99 13.73
N GLU A 20 5.19 22.21 13.07
CA GLU A 20 4.59 21.22 12.20
C GLU A 20 5.65 20.93 11.14
N MET A 21 6.50 19.94 11.41
CA MET A 21 7.28 19.27 10.38
C MET A 21 6.26 18.62 9.46
N ARG A 22 5.80 19.37 8.47
CA ARG A 22 5.20 18.79 7.27
C ARG A 22 6.31 18.00 6.62
N ILE A 23 6.34 16.69 6.88
CA ILE A 23 7.13 15.77 6.08
C ILE A 23 6.48 15.83 4.70
N ASN A 24 7.11 16.54 3.77
CA ASN A 24 6.72 16.49 2.36
C ASN A 24 7.18 15.14 1.82
N GLU A 25 6.46 14.08 2.21
CA GLU A 25 6.68 12.73 1.68
C GLU A 25 6.37 12.74 0.19
N GLU A 26 7.41 12.62 -0.64
CA GLU A 26 7.27 12.57 -2.09
C GLU A 26 6.98 11.12 -2.50
N TYR A 27 5.77 10.86 -2.97
CA TYR A 27 5.35 9.55 -3.47
C TYR A 27 5.62 9.42 -4.98
N PRO A 28 5.94 8.21 -5.47
CA PRO A 28 6.18 8.00 -6.89
C PRO A 28 4.92 8.34 -7.70
N ASP A 29 5.04 9.30 -8.63
CA ASP A 29 4.00 9.55 -9.63
C ASP A 29 4.12 8.50 -10.75
N TRP A 30 3.49 7.36 -10.52
CA TRP A 30 3.59 6.18 -11.37
C TRP A 30 2.19 5.61 -11.65
N PRO A 31 1.61 5.86 -12.83
CA PRO A 31 0.25 5.46 -13.17
C PRO A 31 -0.01 3.95 -13.03
N GLU A 32 0.94 3.12 -13.46
CA GLU A 32 0.79 1.65 -13.44
C GLU A 32 0.81 1.11 -12.00
N LEU A 33 1.64 1.68 -11.12
CA LEU A 33 1.60 1.36 -9.69
C LEU A 33 0.27 1.77 -9.06
N LYS A 34 -0.21 2.98 -9.37
CA LYS A 34 -1.51 3.48 -8.86
C LYS A 34 -2.68 2.63 -9.34
N ALA A 35 -2.66 2.20 -10.61
CA ALA A 35 -3.68 1.32 -11.18
C ALA A 35 -3.71 -0.04 -10.47
N LEU A 36 -2.53 -0.65 -10.27
CA LEU A 36 -2.41 -1.92 -9.53
C LEU A 36 -2.87 -1.78 -8.07
N GLN A 37 -2.53 -0.67 -7.40
CA GLN A 37 -2.90 -0.39 -6.00
C GLN A 37 -4.32 0.14 -5.82
N SER A 38 -5.10 0.30 -6.88
CA SER A 38 -6.44 0.85 -6.79
C SER A 38 -7.38 -0.03 -5.96
N ASP A 39 -8.39 0.63 -5.40
CA ASP A 39 -9.44 0.01 -4.58
C ASP A 39 -10.26 -1.03 -5.36
N GLU A 40 -10.24 -0.97 -6.69
CA GLU A 40 -10.94 -1.92 -7.56
C GLU A 40 -10.09 -3.18 -7.82
N ILE A 41 -8.76 -3.08 -7.75
CA ILE A 41 -7.85 -4.13 -8.18
C ILE A 41 -7.27 -4.92 -7.01
N LEU A 42 -6.52 -4.27 -6.11
CA LEU A 42 -5.82 -4.98 -5.03
C LEU A 42 -6.63 -5.08 -3.74
N MET A 43 -7.51 -4.12 -3.47
CA MET A 43 -8.28 -4.10 -2.22
C MET A 43 -9.18 -5.33 -2.05
N PRO A 44 -9.97 -5.80 -3.04
CA PRO A 44 -10.85 -6.96 -2.85
C PRO A 44 -10.07 -8.22 -2.48
N ILE A 45 -8.90 -8.42 -3.11
CA ILE A 45 -8.01 -9.54 -2.82
C ILE A 45 -7.44 -9.41 -1.40
N GLY A 46 -6.89 -8.24 -1.07
CA GLY A 46 -6.27 -7.99 0.23
C GLY A 46 -7.26 -8.09 1.40
N THR A 47 -8.47 -7.57 1.21
CA THR A 47 -9.58 -7.69 2.17
C THR A 47 -9.96 -9.15 2.38
N ALA A 48 -10.15 -9.92 1.31
CA ALA A 48 -10.48 -11.34 1.42
C ALA A 48 -9.38 -12.15 2.13
N VAL A 49 -8.11 -11.91 1.79
CA VAL A 49 -6.96 -12.53 2.47
C VAL A 49 -6.93 -12.16 3.97
N GLY A 50 -7.13 -10.89 4.30
CA GLY A 50 -7.13 -10.39 5.68
C GLY A 50 -8.25 -10.99 6.55
N PHE A 51 -9.40 -11.28 5.96
CA PHE A 51 -10.52 -11.97 6.63
C PHE A 51 -10.41 -13.50 6.62
N GLY A 52 -9.37 -14.06 5.98
CA GLY A 52 -9.22 -15.50 5.82
C GLY A 52 -10.18 -16.12 4.79
N ASP A 53 -10.88 -15.32 3.98
CA ASP A 53 -11.70 -15.79 2.87
C ASP A 53 -10.85 -16.07 1.63
N ILE A 54 -10.04 -17.14 1.72
CA ILE A 54 -9.12 -17.51 0.63
C ILE A 54 -9.87 -17.96 -0.63
N LYS A 55 -11.13 -18.37 -0.51
CA LYS A 55 -11.95 -18.74 -1.66
C LYS A 55 -12.24 -17.50 -2.52
N THR A 56 -12.67 -16.40 -1.89
CA THR A 56 -12.90 -15.13 -2.59
C THR A 56 -11.59 -14.56 -3.11
N ALA A 57 -10.52 -14.59 -2.32
CA ALA A 57 -9.20 -14.13 -2.78
C ALA A 57 -8.74 -14.85 -4.05
N LYS A 58 -8.90 -16.17 -4.13
CA LYS A 58 -8.60 -16.95 -5.34
C LYS A 58 -9.46 -16.54 -6.54
N ALA A 59 -10.74 -16.22 -6.33
CA ALA A 59 -11.60 -15.75 -7.42
C ALA A 59 -11.11 -14.41 -7.98
N GLU A 60 -10.78 -13.46 -7.09
CA GLU A 60 -10.28 -12.15 -7.48
C GLU A 60 -8.86 -12.20 -8.09
N LEU A 61 -7.98 -13.08 -7.61
CA LEU A 61 -6.66 -13.32 -8.24
C LEU A 61 -6.79 -13.82 -9.69
N LYS A 62 -7.92 -14.43 -10.06
CA LYS A 62 -8.17 -14.87 -11.44
C LYS A 62 -8.81 -13.78 -12.30
N ASN A 63 -9.15 -12.63 -11.73
CA ASN A 63 -9.77 -11.51 -12.44
C ASN A 63 -8.81 -11.01 -13.55
N PRO A 64 -9.27 -10.93 -14.82
CA PRO A 64 -8.46 -10.38 -15.91
C PRO A 64 -7.93 -8.97 -15.65
N GLU A 65 -8.68 -8.12 -14.95
CA GLU A 65 -8.27 -6.74 -14.68
C GLU A 65 -7.04 -6.68 -13.77
N PHE A 66 -6.98 -7.54 -12.75
CA PHE A 66 -5.79 -7.67 -11.91
C PHE A 66 -4.57 -8.13 -12.72
N LYS A 67 -4.75 -9.12 -13.60
CA LYS A 67 -3.66 -9.62 -14.46
C LYS A 67 -3.16 -8.54 -15.40
N LEU A 68 -4.06 -7.78 -16.04
CA LEU A 68 -3.69 -6.68 -16.92
C LEU A 68 -2.99 -5.54 -16.18
N ALA A 69 -3.44 -5.19 -14.98
CA ALA A 69 -2.76 -4.20 -14.15
C ALA A 69 -1.35 -4.68 -13.75
N LEU A 70 -1.20 -5.96 -13.42
CA LEU A 70 0.09 -6.57 -13.11
C LEU A 70 1.02 -6.59 -14.35
N ASP A 71 0.50 -6.92 -15.53
CA ASP A 71 1.25 -6.89 -16.80
C ASP A 71 1.78 -5.48 -17.09
N ALA A 72 0.93 -4.45 -16.91
CA ALA A 72 1.30 -3.05 -17.11
C ALA A 72 2.38 -2.61 -16.11
N PHE A 73 2.20 -2.94 -14.83
CA PHE A 73 3.18 -2.66 -13.78
C PHE A 73 4.53 -3.35 -14.06
N GLU A 74 4.52 -4.63 -14.43
CA GLU A 74 5.71 -5.39 -14.79
C GLU A 74 6.46 -4.74 -15.97
N SER A 75 5.74 -4.36 -17.01
CA SER A 75 6.31 -3.79 -18.25
C SER A 75 6.81 -2.35 -18.10
N SER A 76 6.25 -1.58 -17.17
CA SER A 76 6.63 -0.18 -16.96
C SER A 76 7.98 -0.02 -16.26
N GLN A 77 8.68 1.08 -16.51
CA GLN A 77 9.97 1.35 -15.84
C GLN A 77 9.75 2.06 -14.50
N LEU A 78 10.67 1.85 -13.55
CA LEU A 78 10.69 2.64 -12.33
C LEU A 78 10.84 4.14 -12.68
N PRO A 79 10.02 5.03 -12.08
CA PRO A 79 10.13 6.46 -12.34
C PRO A 79 11.51 7.01 -11.98
N SER A 80 11.97 7.99 -12.77
CA SER A 80 13.26 8.65 -12.53
C SER A 80 13.33 9.24 -11.12
N GLY A 81 14.45 9.00 -10.44
CA GLY A 81 14.67 9.41 -9.05
C GLY A 81 14.14 8.44 -8.00
N TYR A 82 13.21 7.52 -8.34
CA TYR A 82 12.79 6.40 -7.48
C TYR A 82 13.50 5.10 -7.84
N ASP A 83 14.27 5.08 -8.91
CA ASP A 83 15.06 3.92 -9.31
C ASP A 83 16.20 3.67 -8.31
N SER A 84 16.15 2.53 -7.65
CA SER A 84 17.19 2.03 -6.75
C SER A 84 17.24 0.50 -6.83
N GLU A 85 18.39 -0.09 -6.50
CA GLU A 85 18.55 -1.55 -6.49
C GLU A 85 17.50 -2.22 -5.59
N GLU A 86 17.23 -1.63 -4.42
CA GLU A 86 16.20 -2.10 -3.49
C GLU A 86 14.80 -2.08 -4.10
N ARG A 87 14.40 -0.97 -4.74
CA ARG A 87 13.06 -0.85 -5.35
C ARG A 87 12.93 -1.70 -6.61
N SER A 88 14.01 -1.89 -7.38
CA SER A 88 14.04 -2.82 -8.51
C SER A 88 13.84 -4.26 -8.06
N ALA A 89 14.60 -4.70 -7.06
CA ALA A 89 14.45 -6.04 -6.49
C ALA A 89 13.06 -6.25 -5.86
N ALA A 90 12.52 -5.23 -5.19
CA ALA A 90 11.17 -5.27 -4.63
C ALA A 90 10.09 -5.35 -5.72
N LYS A 91 10.26 -4.63 -6.84
CA LYS A 91 9.36 -4.72 -7.99
C LYS A 91 9.33 -6.13 -8.58
N GLU A 92 10.51 -6.70 -8.83
CA GLU A 92 10.64 -8.07 -9.33
C GLU A 92 10.02 -9.09 -8.38
N LYS A 93 10.27 -8.95 -7.07
CA LYS A 93 9.66 -9.81 -6.04
C LYS A 93 8.14 -9.68 -6.02
N ALA A 94 7.60 -8.46 -6.08
CA ALA A 94 6.16 -8.22 -6.09
C ALA A 94 5.51 -8.91 -7.30
N VAL A 95 6.06 -8.72 -8.50
CA VAL A 95 5.59 -9.36 -9.73
C VAL A 95 5.63 -10.88 -9.60
N LYS A 96 6.78 -11.44 -9.23
CA LYS A 96 6.94 -12.89 -9.08
C LYS A 96 5.90 -13.49 -8.13
N GLN A 97 5.70 -12.88 -6.97
CA GLN A 97 4.81 -13.42 -5.94
C GLN A 97 3.32 -13.28 -6.31
N PHE A 98 2.93 -12.19 -6.97
CA PHE A 98 1.56 -12.09 -7.50
C PHE A 98 1.30 -13.10 -8.62
N ARG A 99 2.27 -13.36 -9.51
CA ARG A 99 2.16 -14.41 -10.54
C ARG A 99 2.01 -15.80 -9.93
N GLU A 100 2.78 -16.10 -8.89
CA GLU A 100 2.67 -17.35 -8.14
C GLU A 100 1.27 -17.48 -7.51
N ALA A 101 0.77 -16.42 -6.85
CA ALA A 101 -0.57 -16.40 -6.28
C ALA A 101 -1.66 -16.66 -7.33
N ILE A 102 -1.55 -16.06 -8.52
CA ILE A 102 -2.44 -16.31 -9.67
C ILE A 102 -2.37 -17.79 -10.08
N GLN A 103 -1.17 -18.32 -10.30
CA GLN A 103 -0.97 -19.70 -10.75
C GLN A 103 -1.53 -20.71 -9.73
N LEU A 104 -1.30 -20.48 -8.45
CA LEU A 104 -1.86 -21.29 -7.37
C LEU A 104 -3.39 -21.18 -7.32
N ALA A 105 -3.97 -20.00 -7.56
CA ALA A 105 -5.42 -19.82 -7.61
C ALA A 105 -6.07 -20.53 -8.82
N GLU A 106 -5.39 -20.59 -9.97
CA GLU A 106 -5.84 -21.29 -11.18
C GLU A 106 -5.76 -22.81 -11.05
N ASN A 107 -4.68 -23.30 -10.43
CA ASN A 107 -4.43 -24.74 -10.30
C ASN A 107 -5.00 -25.36 -9.02
N ASN A 108 -5.87 -24.64 -8.30
CA ASN A 108 -6.40 -25.05 -6.99
C ASN A 108 -5.30 -25.43 -5.98
N GLY A 109 -4.19 -24.68 -5.97
CA GLY A 109 -3.11 -24.81 -5.00
C GLY A 109 -3.58 -24.58 -3.57
N SER A 110 -2.72 -24.87 -2.59
CA SER A 110 -3.05 -24.73 -1.16
C SER A 110 -3.52 -23.31 -0.82
N ASN A 111 -4.49 -23.21 0.10
CA ASN A 111 -4.94 -21.91 0.60
C ASN A 111 -3.81 -21.14 1.28
N ASP A 112 -2.97 -21.84 2.05
CA ASP A 112 -1.84 -21.23 2.75
C ASP A 112 -0.80 -20.70 1.76
N ALA A 113 -0.51 -21.45 0.70
CA ALA A 113 0.43 -21.02 -0.34
C ALA A 113 -0.07 -19.80 -1.12
N VAL A 114 -1.38 -19.76 -1.44
CA VAL A 114 -1.98 -18.56 -2.08
C VAL A 114 -1.88 -17.34 -1.18
N LYS A 115 -2.19 -17.52 0.11
CA LYS A 115 -2.10 -16.45 1.11
C LYS A 115 -0.66 -15.94 1.22
N GLU A 116 0.30 -16.83 1.42
CA GLU A 116 1.72 -16.51 1.58
C GLU A 116 2.25 -15.75 0.36
N ALA A 117 2.01 -16.26 -0.85
CA ALA A 117 2.42 -15.59 -2.08
C ALA A 117 1.81 -14.19 -2.20
N PHE A 118 0.51 -14.03 -1.93
CA PHE A 118 -0.13 -12.72 -1.99
C PHE A 118 0.42 -11.74 -0.94
N GLU A 119 0.63 -12.20 0.30
CA GLU A 119 1.15 -11.37 1.39
C GLU A 119 2.59 -10.93 1.13
N GLU A 120 3.44 -11.82 0.60
CA GLU A 120 4.80 -11.48 0.19
C GLU A 120 4.83 -10.48 -0.97
N GLY A 121 3.97 -10.68 -1.98
CA GLY A 121 3.85 -9.74 -3.10
C GLY A 121 3.42 -8.36 -2.63
N SER A 122 2.42 -8.32 -1.75
CA SER A 122 1.94 -7.08 -1.13
C SER A 122 3.00 -6.39 -0.27
N ALA A 123 3.80 -7.15 0.48
CA ALA A 123 4.90 -6.61 1.27
C ALA A 123 6.00 -5.99 0.39
N ALA A 124 6.38 -6.66 -0.69
CA ALA A 124 7.34 -6.12 -1.66
C ALA A 124 6.79 -4.87 -2.36
N LEU A 125 5.50 -4.86 -2.72
CA LEU A 125 4.87 -3.70 -3.34
C LEU A 125 4.86 -2.46 -2.43
N ARG A 126 4.76 -2.63 -1.10
CA ARG A 126 4.88 -1.51 -0.14
C ARG A 126 6.26 -0.87 -0.18
N VAL A 127 7.33 -1.64 -0.38
CA VAL A 127 8.70 -1.11 -0.55
C VAL A 127 8.79 -0.29 -1.84
N VAL A 128 8.20 -0.79 -2.94
CA VAL A 128 8.14 -0.06 -4.21
C VAL A 128 7.42 1.28 -4.07
N ALA A 129 6.29 1.29 -3.34
CA ALA A 129 5.42 2.45 -3.19
C ALA A 129 5.85 3.44 -2.09
N ALA A 130 6.87 3.12 -1.30
CA ALA A 130 7.32 3.97 -0.20
C ALA A 130 7.68 5.39 -0.71
N PRO A 131 7.45 6.44 0.09
CA PRO A 131 7.99 7.76 -0.22
C PRO A 131 9.53 7.76 -0.14
N LYS A 132 10.17 8.83 -0.61
CA LYS A 132 11.61 9.06 -0.39
C LYS A 132 11.89 9.73 0.95
#